data_AF-A0A2V8T639-F1
#
_entry.id   AF-A0A2V8T639-F1
#
_cell.length_a   1.000
_cell.length_b   1.000
_cell.length_c   1.000
_cell.angle_alpha   90.00
_cell.angle_beta   90.00
_cell.angle_gamma   90.00
#
_symmetry.space_group_name_H-M   'P 1'
#
loop_
_entity.id
_entity.type
_entity.pdbx_description
1 polymer ?
#
loop_
_entity_poly.entity_id
_entity_poly.type
_entity_poly.pdbx_seq_one_letter_code
_entity_poly.pdbx_strand_id
1 'polypeptide(L)'
;MPLEKRTRVEFFLPIKTDASDYLTITDWLAEKLAYSRGGSTLTSPFTGLYVSSTRGSVIRDDVHILFCDFLLEVENAEDQAELDAYLLDVRTLLMDALKEE
;
A
#
# COMPACT_ATOMS: atom_id res chain seq x y z
N MET A 1 21.24 -19.95 -8.34
CA MET A 1 21.24 -18.50 -8.04
C MET A 1 21.12 -18.37 -6.53
N PRO A 2 21.87 -17.47 -5.87
CA PRO A 2 21.62 -17.19 -4.46
C PRO A 2 20.16 -16.72 -4.33
N LEU A 3 19.45 -17.20 -3.30
CA LEU A 3 18.15 -16.64 -2.94
C LEU A 3 18.42 -15.22 -2.43
N GLU A 4 18.24 -14.23 -3.29
CA GLU A 4 18.19 -12.84 -2.87
C GLU A 4 17.07 -12.74 -1.83
N LYS A 5 17.40 -12.28 -0.61
CA LYS A 5 16.41 -12.07 0.44
C LYS A 5 15.42 -11.01 -0.06
N ARG A 6 14.13 -11.29 0.15
CA ARG A 6 13.05 -10.41 -0.25
C ARG A 6 12.14 -10.15 0.93
N THR A 7 11.72 -8.90 1.04
CA THR A 7 10.73 -8.46 2.01
C THR A 7 9.43 -8.20 1.29
N ARG A 8 8.36 -8.86 1.72
CA ARG A 8 7.01 -8.56 1.22
C ARG A 8 6.49 -7.30 1.90
N VAL A 9 6.10 -6.33 1.09
CA VAL A 9 5.42 -5.12 1.54
C VAL A 9 3.96 -5.20 1.09
N GLU A 10 3.03 -5.00 2.03
CA GLU A 10 1.59 -5.04 1.79
C GLU A 10 0.98 -3.67 2.10
N PHE A 11 0.30 -3.09 1.10
CA PHE A 11 -0.42 -1.83 1.21
C PHE A 11 -1.91 -2.11 1.30
N PHE A 12 -2.54 -1.65 2.37
CA PHE A 12 -3.98 -1.77 2.59
C PHE A 12 -4.65 -0.47 2.14
N LEU A 13 -5.44 -0.56 1.07
CA LEU A 13 -6.05 0.59 0.42
C LEU A 13 -7.58 0.50 0.57
N PRO A 14 -8.20 1.36 1.41
CA PRO A 14 -9.65 1.41 1.53
C PRO A 14 -10.27 1.94 0.24
N ILE A 15 -11.40 1.37 -0.15
CA ILE A 15 -12.12 1.71 -1.38
C ILE A 15 -13.18 2.75 -1.05
N LYS A 16 -13.00 3.94 -1.60
CA LYS A 16 -14.08 4.92 -1.71
C LYS A 16 -14.70 4.80 -3.08
N THR A 17 -15.81 4.07 -3.16
CA THR A 17 -16.52 3.77 -4.42
C THR A 17 -17.12 5.00 -5.10
N ASP A 18 -17.23 6.11 -4.37
CA ASP A 18 -17.71 7.41 -4.84
C ASP A 18 -16.62 8.30 -5.46
N ALA A 19 -15.34 7.93 -5.33
CA ALA A 19 -14.23 8.73 -5.82
C ALA A 19 -13.44 8.00 -6.93
N SER A 20 -13.67 8.37 -8.20
CA SER A 20 -12.92 7.85 -9.35
C SER A 20 -11.39 7.99 -9.20
N ASP A 21 -10.97 8.98 -8.43
CA ASP A 21 -9.57 9.30 -8.20
C ASP A 21 -8.88 8.22 -7.34
N TYR A 22 -9.62 7.56 -6.43
CA TYR A 22 -9.08 6.48 -5.60
C TYR A 22 -8.68 5.25 -6.42
N LEU A 23 -9.51 4.84 -7.38
CA LEU A 23 -9.19 3.71 -8.25
C LEU A 23 -7.98 4.05 -9.14
N THR A 24 -7.96 5.27 -9.69
CA THR A 24 -6.86 5.77 -10.52
C THR A 24 -5.52 5.77 -9.76
N ILE A 25 -5.52 6.24 -8.51
CA ILE A 25 -4.33 6.26 -7.65
C ILE A 25 -3.86 4.83 -7.30
N THR A 26 -4.80 3.91 -7.06
CA THR A 26 -4.51 2.52 -6.74
C THR A 26 -3.82 1.82 -7.91
N ASP A 27 -4.35 1.98 -9.11
CA ASP A 27 -3.77 1.41 -10.34
C ASP A 27 -2.40 2.04 -10.63
N TRP A 28 -2.27 3.36 -10.51
CA TRP A 28 -1.00 4.07 -10.66
C TRP A 28 0.07 3.56 -9.69
N LEU A 29 -0.28 3.32 -8.41
CA LEU A 29 0.65 2.82 -7.41
C LEU A 29 1.10 1.40 -7.74
N ALA A 30 0.18 0.54 -8.21
CA ALA A 30 0.50 -0.81 -8.65
C ALA A 30 1.50 -0.79 -9.82
N GLU A 31 1.23 0.00 -10.86
CA GLU A 31 2.16 0.14 -11.99
C GLU A 31 3.53 0.65 -11.55
N LYS A 32 3.56 1.68 -10.69
CA LYS A 32 4.81 2.24 -10.18
C LYS A 32 5.64 1.19 -9.42
N LEU A 33 5.01 0.35 -8.59
CA LEU A 33 5.69 -0.73 -7.88
C LEU A 33 6.18 -1.81 -8.86
N ALA A 34 5.37 -2.17 -9.85
CA ALA A 34 5.78 -3.12 -10.89
C ALA A 34 7.04 -2.65 -11.63
N TYR A 35 7.11 -1.37 -12.01
CA TYR A 35 8.29 -0.79 -12.67
C TYR A 35 9.50 -0.67 -11.75
N SER A 36 9.31 -0.19 -10.51
CA SER A 36 10.42 0.15 -9.61
C SER A 36 10.99 -1.04 -8.84
N ARG A 37 10.18 -2.08 -8.58
CA ARG A 37 10.54 -3.20 -7.71
C ARG A 37 10.40 -4.56 -8.41
N GLY A 38 10.07 -4.59 -9.70
CA GLY A 38 10.08 -5.79 -10.53
C GLY A 38 8.81 -6.65 -10.44
N GLY A 39 7.75 -6.14 -9.80
CA GLY A 39 6.43 -6.76 -9.81
C GLY A 39 5.54 -6.28 -8.67
N SER A 40 4.23 -6.29 -8.91
CA SER A 40 3.23 -6.03 -7.87
C SER A 40 1.96 -6.82 -8.20
N THR A 41 1.16 -7.12 -7.18
CA THR A 41 -0.16 -7.74 -7.37
C THR A 41 -1.20 -6.98 -6.58
N LEU A 42 -2.28 -6.59 -7.25
CA LEU A 42 -3.44 -5.97 -6.65
C LEU A 42 -4.56 -7.03 -6.51
N THR A 43 -5.08 -7.21 -5.31
CA THR A 43 -6.20 -8.14 -5.07
C THR A 43 -7.53 -7.55 -5.53
N SER A 44 -8.51 -8.42 -5.75
CA SER A 44 -9.91 -7.98 -5.73
C SER A 44 -10.28 -7.42 -4.34
N PRO A 45 -11.24 -6.49 -4.26
CA PRO A 45 -11.75 -5.98 -2.98
C PRO A 45 -12.24 -7.09 -2.08
N PHE A 46 -12.03 -6.95 -0.78
CA PHE A 46 -12.69 -7.76 0.23
C PHE A 46 -13.03 -6.94 1.48
N THR A 47 -13.93 -7.47 2.30
CA THR A 47 -14.45 -6.77 3.47
C THR A 47 -13.40 -6.63 4.57
N GLY A 48 -13.01 -5.40 4.85
CA GLY A 48 -12.26 -4.99 6.03
C GLY A 48 -13.18 -4.69 7.22
N LEU A 49 -12.71 -4.99 8.43
CA LEU A 49 -13.41 -4.70 9.69
C LEU A 49 -12.50 -3.85 10.58
N TYR A 50 -12.93 -2.63 10.89
CA TYR A 50 -12.13 -1.68 11.67
C TYR A 50 -12.89 -1.23 12.91
N VAL A 51 -12.22 -1.16 14.06
CA VAL A 51 -12.79 -0.57 15.26
C VAL A 51 -12.66 0.94 15.18
N SER A 52 -13.79 1.64 15.15
CA SER A 52 -13.80 3.10 15.20
C SER A 52 -13.35 3.59 16.58
N SER A 53 -12.23 4.31 16.62
CA SER A 53 -11.74 4.96 17.85
C SER A 53 -12.68 6.04 18.38
N THR A 54 -13.53 6.62 17.52
CA THR A 54 -14.46 7.70 17.88
C THR A 54 -15.88 7.22 18.14
N ARG A 55 -16.36 6.18 17.45
CA ARG A 55 -17.74 5.69 17.56
C ARG A 55 -17.90 4.42 18.41
N GLY A 56 -16.80 3.78 18.82
CA GLY A 56 -16.85 2.56 19.63
C GLY A 56 -17.54 1.38 18.94
N SER A 57 -17.65 1.41 17.61
CA SER A 57 -18.33 0.42 16.78
C SER A 57 -17.41 -0.14 15.69
N VAL A 58 -17.73 -1.33 15.21
CA VAL A 58 -17.04 -1.94 14.05
C VAL A 58 -17.60 -1.32 12.77
N ILE A 59 -16.71 -0.73 11.98
CA ILE A 59 -16.98 -0.24 10.63
C ILE A 59 -16.60 -1.35 9.65
N ARG A 60 -17.49 -1.61 8.70
CA ARG A 60 -17.21 -2.43 7.53
C ARG A 60 -16.74 -1.52 6.40
N ASP A 61 -15.66 -1.90 5.75
CA ASP A 61 -15.10 -1.19 4.62
C ASP A 61 -14.70 -2.19 3.53
N ASP A 62 -14.59 -1.76 2.30
CA ASP A 62 -14.04 -2.59 1.23
C ASP A 62 -12.58 -2.20 1.01
N VAL A 63 -11.68 -3.18 0.94
CA VAL A 63 -10.23 -2.94 0.96
C VAL A 63 -9.55 -3.73 -0.15
N HIS A 64 -8.66 -3.07 -0.87
CA HIS A 64 -7.66 -3.74 -1.71
C HIS A 64 -6.38 -3.98 -0.92
N ILE A 65 -5.72 -5.11 -1.18
CA ILE A 65 -4.31 -5.29 -0.84
C ILE A 65 -3.49 -5.21 -2.11
N LEU A 66 -2.51 -4.33 -2.10
CA LEU A 66 -1.43 -4.29 -3.08
C LEU A 66 -0.18 -4.84 -2.43
N PHE A 67 0.38 -5.92 -2.98
CA PHE A 67 1.60 -6.51 -2.46
C PHE A 67 2.73 -6.50 -3.49
N CYS A 68 3.94 -6.26 -3.00
CA CYS A 68 5.16 -6.16 -3.79
C CYS A 68 6.32 -6.76 -2.98
N ASP A 69 7.16 -7.56 -3.64
CA ASP A 69 8.32 -8.19 -3.00
C ASP A 69 9.57 -7.35 -3.27
N PHE A 70 10.03 -6.62 -2.26
CA PHE A 70 11.18 -5.73 -2.31
C PHE A 70 12.47 -6.55 -2.16
N LEU A 71 13.49 -6.24 -2.97
CA LEU A 71 14.83 -6.82 -2.89
C LEU A 71 15.65 -6.17 -1.77
N LEU A 72 15.14 -6.26 -0.54
CA LEU A 72 15.67 -5.63 0.66
C LEU A 72 15.54 -6.60 1.84
N GLU A 73 16.47 -6.48 2.79
CA GLU A 73 16.52 -7.26 4.02
C GLU A 73 16.13 -6.37 5.21
N VAL A 74 14.94 -6.54 5.78
CA VAL A 74 14.45 -5.70 6.91
C VAL A 74 15.34 -5.77 8.15
N GLU A 75 16.11 -6.85 8.31
CA GLU A 75 17.08 -7.01 9.41
C GLU A 75 18.32 -6.11 9.22
N ASN A 76 18.56 -5.62 8.00
CA ASN A 76 19.58 -4.65 7.68
C ASN A 76 19.04 -3.22 7.92
N ALA A 77 19.75 -2.45 8.75
CA ALA A 77 19.33 -1.11 9.14
C ALA A 77 19.32 -0.10 7.98
N GLU A 78 20.20 -0.25 6.98
CA GLU A 78 20.23 0.61 5.80
C GLU A 78 19.03 0.34 4.90
N ASP A 79 18.73 -0.94 4.64
CA ASP A 79 17.57 -1.38 3.86
C ASP A 79 16.25 -0.98 4.55
N GLN A 80 16.20 -1.08 5.88
CA GLN A 80 15.06 -0.62 6.67
C GLN A 80 14.86 0.89 6.53
N ALA A 81 15.93 1.68 6.61
CA ALA A 81 15.84 3.13 6.45
C ALA A 81 15.41 3.53 5.03
N GLU A 82 15.87 2.83 3.99
CA GLU A 82 15.39 3.01 2.62
C GLU A 82 13.89 2.71 2.52
N LEU A 83 13.45 1.58 3.08
CA LEU A 83 12.06 1.18 3.05
C LEU A 83 11.17 2.20 3.78
N ASP A 84 11.56 2.65 4.96
CA ASP A 84 10.81 3.64 5.75
C ASP A 84 10.69 4.98 5.01
N ALA A 85 11.78 5.46 4.39
CA ALA A 85 11.76 6.67 3.58
C ALA A 85 10.81 6.52 2.38
N TYR A 86 10.88 5.39 1.67
CA TYR A 86 10.00 5.10 0.53
C TYR A 86 8.53 5.05 0.95
N LEU A 87 8.21 4.37 2.06
CA LEU A 87 6.84 4.28 2.57
C LEU A 87 6.31 5.64 3.02
N LEU A 88 7.16 6.50 3.59
CA LEU A 88 6.80 7.87 3.94
C LEU A 88 6.49 8.72 2.70
N ASP A 89 7.28 8.59 1.63
CA ASP A 89 7.05 9.28 0.37
C ASP A 89 5.74 8.84 -0.29
N VAL A 90 5.49 7.52 -0.34
CA VAL A 90 4.22 6.97 -0.85
C VAL A 90 3.05 7.49 -0.01
N ARG A 91 3.16 7.44 1.32
CA ARG A 91 2.11 7.96 2.22
C ARG A 91 1.84 9.43 1.98
N THR A 92 2.88 10.25 1.85
CA THR A 92 2.74 11.70 1.62
C THR A 92 2.03 11.96 0.30
N LEU A 93 2.48 11.31 -0.78
CA LEU A 93 1.85 11.43 -2.09
C LEU A 93 0.39 10.98 -2.08
N LEU A 94 0.07 9.86 -1.43
CA LEU A 94 -1.31 9.39 -1.28
C LEU A 94 -2.14 10.37 -0.45
N MET A 95 -1.60 10.88 0.65
CA MET A 95 -2.32 11.87 1.47
C MET A 95 -2.57 13.18 0.72
N ASP A 96 -1.66 13.61 -0.13
CA ASP A 96 -1.83 14.81 -0.95
C ASP A 96 -2.84 14.57 -2.09
N ALA A 97 -2.71 13.44 -2.80
CA ALA A 97 -3.62 13.06 -3.88
C ALA A 97 -5.06 12.77 -3.38
N LEU A 98 -5.20 12.36 -2.12
CA LEU A 98 -6.49 12.07 -1.48
C LEU A 98 -7.02 13.24 -0.61
N LYS A 99 -6.35 14.40 -0.61
CA LYS A 99 -6.74 15.60 0.17
C LYS A 99 -7.56 16.62 -0.60
N GLU A 100 -8.03 16.34 -1.80
CA GLU A 100 -9.04 17.16 -2.46
C GLU A 100 -10.37 16.42 -2.49
N GLU A 101 -11.16 16.62 -1.41
CA GLU A 101 -12.61 16.90 -1.40
C GLU A 101 -13.11 17.16 0.03
#